data_AF-I3EGD5-F1
#
_entry.id   AF-I3EGD5-F1
#
_cell.length_a   1.000
_cell.length_b   1.000
_cell.length_c   1.000
_cell.angle_alpha   90.00
_cell.angle_beta   90.00
_cell.angle_gamma   90.00
#
_symmetry.space_group_name_H-M   'P 1'
#
loop_
_entity.id
_entity.type
_entity.pdbx_description
1 polymer ?
#
loop_
_entity_poly.entity_id
_entity_poly.type
_entity_poly.pdbx_seq_one_letter_code
_entity_poly.pdbx_strand_id
1 'polypeptide(L)'
;MENTCFRDALWLQENILSRDTLMEYFSYSQFYDRNCNNEVLKMQNIHRNNDSLDIFLTKMCGIQYIITYAIEPTLFIIKKCNRISPDKINVLDYFYVMNGTIYQSPTEKEVFSTRYTNILFSMYNSLESMPFLETAHLQTEKKKISTGRVSGLFNAYYTDYMR
;
A
#
# COMPACT_ATOMS: atom_id res chain seq x y z
N MET A 1 -11.00 0.32 -6.58
CA MET A 1 -11.07 -0.54 -5.37
C MET A 1 -10.02 -1.61 -5.56
N GLU A 2 -8.77 -1.27 -5.28
CA GLU A 2 -7.64 -2.17 -5.54
C GLU A 2 -7.62 -3.27 -4.48
N ASN A 3 -7.78 -4.53 -4.88
CA ASN A 3 -6.86 -5.65 -4.66
C ASN A 3 -6.01 -5.69 -3.36
N THR A 4 -6.51 -5.19 -2.23
CA THR A 4 -5.78 -5.14 -0.94
C THR A 4 -5.69 -6.48 -0.24
N CYS A 5 -6.60 -7.41 -0.54
CA CYS A 5 -6.60 -8.75 0.06
C CYS A 5 -7.22 -9.80 -0.87
N PHE A 6 -6.92 -11.06 -0.59
CA PHE A 6 -7.48 -12.22 -1.28
C PHE A 6 -8.05 -13.21 -0.27
N ARG A 7 -9.21 -13.79 -0.58
CA ARG A 7 -9.81 -14.89 0.18
C ARG A 7 -10.69 -15.73 -0.73
N ASP A 8 -10.51 -17.05 -0.69
CA ASP A 8 -11.40 -18.00 -1.33
C ASP A 8 -12.12 -18.83 -0.27
N ALA A 9 -13.43 -18.57 -0.12
CA ALA A 9 -14.25 -19.24 0.87
C ALA A 9 -14.60 -20.68 0.49
N LEU A 10 -14.65 -21.02 -0.80
CA LEU A 10 -15.00 -22.37 -1.27
C LEU A 10 -13.84 -23.32 -0.97
N TRP A 11 -12.61 -22.90 -1.30
CA TRP A 11 -11.42 -23.70 -1.01
C TRP A 11 -11.27 -23.97 0.50
N LEU A 12 -11.52 -22.96 1.34
CA LEU A 12 -11.43 -23.06 2.80
C LEU A 12 -12.53 -23.94 3.43
N GLN A 13 -13.63 -24.22 2.73
CA GLN A 13 -14.65 -25.16 3.19
C GLN A 13 -14.25 -26.62 2.93
N GLU A 14 -13.54 -26.87 1.82
CA GLU A 14 -13.14 -28.21 1.40
C GLU A 14 -11.79 -28.64 1.98
N ASN A 15 -10.90 -27.68 2.27
CA ASN A 15 -9.52 -27.93 2.69
C ASN A 15 -9.17 -27.24 4.00
N ILE A 16 -8.36 -27.91 4.82
CA ILE A 16 -7.80 -27.33 6.05
C ILE A 16 -6.58 -26.50 5.69
N LEU A 17 -6.51 -25.27 6.21
CA LEU A 17 -5.36 -24.41 6.07
C LEU A 17 -4.25 -24.86 7.03
N SER A 18 -3.24 -25.54 6.49
CA SER A 18 -2.05 -26.04 7.18
C SER A 18 -0.79 -25.55 6.47
N ARG A 19 0.39 -25.75 7.05
CA ARG A 19 1.66 -25.41 6.40
C ARG A 19 1.83 -26.07 5.03
N ASP A 20 1.33 -27.29 4.86
CA ASP A 20 1.46 -28.07 3.63
C ASP A 20 0.50 -27.57 2.53
N THR A 21 -0.72 -27.19 2.91
CA THR A 21 -1.75 -26.73 1.96
C THR A 21 -1.71 -25.23 1.71
N LEU A 22 -1.02 -24.46 2.55
CA LEU A 22 -0.94 -23.00 2.46
C LEU A 22 -0.38 -22.51 1.12
N MET A 23 0.69 -23.15 0.62
CA MET A 23 1.30 -22.71 -0.64
C MET A 23 0.37 -22.96 -1.83
N GLU A 24 -0.40 -24.05 -1.80
CA GLU A 24 -1.45 -24.30 -2.78
C GLU A 24 -2.54 -23.23 -2.72
N TYR A 25 -3.04 -22.92 -1.53
CA TYR A 25 -4.02 -21.85 -1.33
C TYR A 25 -3.51 -20.48 -1.81
N PHE A 26 -2.27 -20.15 -1.47
CA PHE A 26 -1.63 -18.90 -1.89
C PHE A 26 -1.50 -18.80 -3.41
N SER A 27 -1.34 -19.93 -4.13
CA SER A 27 -1.23 -19.97 -5.59
C SER A 27 -2.48 -19.53 -6.35
N TYR A 28 -3.65 -19.52 -5.70
CA TYR A 28 -4.89 -18.97 -6.25
C TYR A 28 -4.98 -17.44 -6.12
N SER A 29 -4.15 -16.85 -5.26
CA SER A 29 -4.16 -15.41 -5.05
C SER A 29 -3.51 -14.65 -6.21
N GLN A 30 -3.97 -13.44 -6.46
CA GLN A 30 -3.35 -12.50 -7.40
C GLN A 30 -1.90 -12.12 -7.03
N PHE A 31 -1.49 -12.39 -5.79
CA PHE A 31 -0.15 -12.07 -5.29
C PHE A 31 0.89 -13.12 -5.70
N TYR A 32 0.43 -14.29 -6.13
CA TYR A 32 1.29 -15.38 -6.55
C TYR A 32 1.74 -15.21 -8.01
N ASP A 33 3.04 -15.33 -8.21
CA ASP A 33 3.64 -15.24 -9.55
C ASP A 33 3.74 -16.65 -10.15
N ARG A 34 3.09 -16.88 -11.29
CA ARG A 34 3.12 -18.17 -12.01
C ARG A 34 4.50 -18.53 -12.56
N ASN A 35 5.40 -17.55 -12.70
CA ASN A 35 6.76 -17.76 -13.17
C ASN A 35 7.75 -18.04 -12.02
N CYS A 36 7.27 -18.19 -10.78
CA CYS A 36 8.14 -18.47 -9.64
C CYS A 36 8.65 -19.92 -9.63
N ASN A 37 9.77 -20.14 -8.93
CA ASN A 37 10.39 -21.45 -8.80
C ASN A 37 9.47 -22.46 -8.07
N ASN A 38 8.59 -21.98 -7.19
CA ASN A 38 7.61 -22.84 -6.51
C ASN A 38 6.62 -23.47 -7.51
N GLU A 39 6.20 -22.74 -8.55
CA GLU A 39 5.30 -23.29 -9.57
C GLU A 39 6.02 -24.33 -10.42
N VAL A 40 7.29 -24.10 -10.76
CA VAL A 40 8.13 -25.08 -11.48
C VAL A 40 8.25 -26.37 -10.67
N LEU A 41 8.53 -26.27 -9.37
CA LEU A 41 8.64 -27.44 -8.48
C LEU A 41 7.30 -28.13 -8.24
N LYS A 42 6.19 -27.37 -8.23
CA LYS A 42 4.82 -27.90 -8.16
C LYS A 42 4.51 -28.73 -9.40
N MET A 43 4.81 -28.22 -10.59
CA MET A 43 4.61 -28.93 -11.88
C MET A 43 5.47 -30.19 -11.98
N GLN A 44 6.66 -30.21 -11.37
CA GLN A 44 7.54 -31.38 -11.32
C GLN A 44 7.12 -32.41 -10.25
N ASN A 45 6.02 -32.20 -9.52
CA ASN A 45 5.57 -33.03 -8.38
C ASN A 45 6.61 -33.17 -7.24
N ILE A 46 7.57 -32.25 -7.14
CA ILE A 46 8.63 -32.26 -6.11
C ILE A 46 8.14 -31.60 -4.80
N HIS A 47 7.06 -30.82 -4.86
CA HIS A 47 6.50 -30.07 -3.72
C HIS A 47 5.98 -30.92 -2.55
N ARG A 48 5.75 -32.23 -2.72
CA ARG A 48 5.16 -33.11 -1.67
C ARG A 48 6.08 -33.43 -0.50
N ASN A 49 7.40 -33.27 -0.67
CA ASN A 49 8.37 -33.53 0.40
C ASN A 49 9.05 -32.22 0.81
N ASN A 50 8.59 -31.61 1.91
CA ASN A 50 9.06 -30.31 2.41
C ASN A 50 10.58 -30.23 2.58
N ASP A 51 11.20 -31.27 3.16
CA ASP A 51 12.65 -31.31 3.39
C ASP A 51 13.46 -31.25 2.09
N SER A 52 12.88 -31.76 1.00
CA SER A 52 13.52 -31.71 -0.32
C SER A 52 13.31 -30.37 -1.01
N LEU A 53 12.18 -29.70 -0.75
CA LEU A 53 11.78 -28.47 -1.43
C LEU A 53 12.76 -27.33 -1.14
N ASP A 54 13.18 -27.15 0.11
CA ASP A 54 14.14 -26.10 0.47
C ASP A 54 15.52 -26.32 -0.18
N ILE A 55 15.93 -27.58 -0.33
CA ILE A 55 17.17 -27.96 -1.02
C ILE A 55 17.08 -27.59 -2.51
N PHE A 56 15.95 -27.88 -3.17
CA PHE A 56 15.77 -27.54 -4.58
C PHE A 56 15.65 -26.03 -4.81
N LEU A 57 14.90 -25.32 -3.97
CA LEU A 57 14.79 -23.86 -4.03
C LEU A 57 16.14 -23.17 -3.83
N THR A 58 17.02 -23.72 -3.01
CA THR A 58 18.37 -23.17 -2.82
C THR A 58 19.26 -23.30 -4.05
N LYS A 59 19.01 -24.31 -4.90
CA LYS A 59 19.76 -24.55 -6.14
C LYS A 59 19.27 -23.73 -7.34
N MET A 60 18.04 -23.22 -7.28
CA MET A 60 17.44 -22.43 -8.36
C MET A 60 17.66 -20.93 -8.11
N CYS A 61 17.80 -20.14 -9.17
CA CYS A 61 17.78 -18.67 -9.07
C CYS A 61 16.44 -18.15 -9.57
N GLY A 62 15.97 -17.02 -9.03
CA GLY A 62 14.70 -16.39 -9.41
C GLY A 62 13.76 -16.15 -8.23
N ILE A 63 12.49 -15.87 -8.57
CA ILE A 63 11.44 -15.55 -7.60
C ILE A 63 11.01 -16.83 -6.89
N GLN A 64 10.94 -16.77 -5.57
CA GLN A 64 10.50 -17.86 -4.72
C GLN A 64 9.69 -17.34 -3.53
N TYR A 65 8.77 -18.16 -3.06
CA TYR A 65 7.94 -17.93 -1.88
C TYR A 65 8.31 -18.94 -0.80
N ILE A 66 8.55 -18.45 0.42
CA ILE A 66 8.95 -19.26 1.57
C ILE A 66 8.04 -18.96 2.74
N ILE A 67 7.58 -20.00 3.42
CA ILE A 67 6.81 -19.87 4.67
C ILE A 67 7.81 -19.58 5.80
N THR A 68 7.78 -18.37 6.33
CA THR A 68 8.72 -17.93 7.39
C THR A 68 8.19 -18.25 8.79
N TYR A 69 6.88 -18.12 8.97
CA TYR A 69 6.23 -18.33 10.26
C TYR A 69 4.84 -18.93 10.07
N ALA A 70 4.43 -19.84 10.95
CA ALA A 70 3.17 -20.56 10.88
C ALA A 70 2.60 -20.82 12.28
N ILE A 71 1.40 -20.31 12.54
CA ILE A 71 0.51 -20.66 13.65
C ILE A 71 -0.79 -21.18 13.03
N GLU A 72 -0.87 -22.49 12.84
CA GLU A 72 -2.00 -23.13 12.18
C GLU A 72 -3.29 -23.06 13.01
N PRO A 73 -4.47 -22.78 12.42
CA PRO A 73 -4.75 -22.24 11.08
C PRO A 73 -4.86 -20.70 11.06
N THR A 74 -4.50 -20.05 12.17
CA THR A 74 -4.80 -18.63 12.42
C THR A 74 -3.93 -17.64 11.66
N LEU A 75 -2.61 -17.85 11.63
CA LEU A 75 -1.67 -16.87 11.09
C LEU A 75 -0.53 -17.57 10.37
N PHE A 76 -0.25 -17.14 9.15
CA PHE A 76 0.95 -17.52 8.41
C PHE A 76 1.64 -16.30 7.82
N ILE A 77 2.96 -16.37 7.73
CA ILE A 77 3.79 -15.33 7.09
C ILE A 77 4.53 -15.96 5.92
N ILE A 78 4.23 -15.48 4.73
CA ILE A 78 4.90 -15.88 3.49
C ILE A 78 5.84 -14.74 3.08
N LYS A 79 7.06 -15.11 2.72
CA LYS A 79 8.11 -14.20 2.29
C LYS A 79 8.38 -14.42 0.81
N LYS A 80 8.27 -13.36 0.01
CA LYS A 80 8.68 -13.33 -1.39
C LYS A 80 10.11 -12.87 -1.49
N CYS A 81 10.94 -13.71 -2.11
CA CYS A 81 12.35 -13.42 -2.32
C CYS A 81 12.71 -13.58 -3.79
N ASN A 82 13.67 -12.80 -4.26
CA ASN A 82 14.39 -13.07 -5.49
C ASN A 82 15.80 -13.55 -5.14
N ARG A 83 16.09 -14.81 -5.48
CA ARG A 83 17.39 -15.42 -5.26
C ARG A 83 18.27 -15.17 -6.49
N ILE A 84 19.37 -14.44 -6.30
CA ILE A 84 20.34 -14.13 -7.37
C ILE A 84 21.43 -15.22 -7.41
N SER A 85 21.83 -15.70 -6.23
CA SER A 85 22.79 -16.81 -6.07
C SER A 85 22.42 -17.66 -4.85
N PRO A 86 23.06 -18.83 -4.64
CA PRO A 86 22.81 -19.67 -3.46
C PRO A 86 22.99 -18.94 -2.13
N ASP A 87 23.90 -17.97 -2.07
CA ASP A 87 24.18 -17.19 -0.86
C ASP A 87 23.43 -15.85 -0.84
N LYS A 88 23.11 -15.29 -2.02
CA LYS A 88 22.52 -13.95 -2.13
C LYS A 88 21.03 -14.01 -2.42
N ILE A 89 20.24 -13.60 -1.43
CA ILE A 89 18.78 -13.50 -1.49
C ILE A 89 18.36 -12.05 -1.28
N ASN A 90 17.55 -11.53 -2.20
CA ASN A 90 16.89 -10.22 -2.04
C ASN A 90 15.44 -10.43 -1.59
N VAL A 91 15.03 -9.79 -0.51
CA VAL A 91 13.65 -9.85 -0.02
C VAL A 91 12.83 -8.79 -0.74
N LEU A 92 11.73 -9.20 -1.36
CA LEU A 92 10.87 -8.29 -2.11
C LEU A 92 9.67 -7.85 -1.25
N ASP A 93 8.90 -8.82 -0.76
CA ASP A 93 7.63 -8.55 -0.07
C ASP A 93 7.33 -9.60 1.01
N TYR A 94 6.42 -9.24 1.91
CA TYR A 94 5.82 -10.14 2.89
C TYR A 94 4.31 -10.20 2.71
N PHE A 95 3.74 -11.37 2.97
CA PHE A 95 2.31 -11.60 2.94
C PHE A 95 1.86 -12.23 4.26
N TYR A 96 0.78 -11.69 4.82
CA TYR A 96 0.15 -12.20 6.03
C TYR A 96 -1.11 -12.95 5.66
N VAL A 97 -1.23 -14.19 6.09
CA VAL A 97 -2.47 -14.97 5.95
C VAL A 97 -3.11 -15.06 7.31
N MET A 98 -4.15 -14.24 7.53
CA MET A 98 -4.90 -14.15 8.78
C MET A 98 -6.27 -14.78 8.58
N ASN A 99 -6.54 -15.88 9.28
CA ASN A 99 -7.82 -16.60 9.25
C ASN A 99 -8.29 -16.90 7.81
N GLY A 100 -7.35 -17.32 6.95
CA GLY A 100 -7.61 -17.60 5.53
C GLY A 100 -7.68 -16.39 4.61
N THR A 101 -7.53 -15.16 5.11
CA THR A 101 -7.45 -13.95 4.27
C THR A 101 -6.00 -13.54 4.09
N ILE A 102 -5.59 -13.36 2.84
CA ILE A 102 -4.22 -13.02 2.45
C ILE A 102 -4.12 -11.51 2.26
N TYR A 103 -3.19 -10.88 2.97
CA TYR A 103 -2.87 -9.47 2.91
C TYR A 103 -1.42 -9.28 2.46
N GLN A 104 -1.19 -8.34 1.55
CA GLN A 104 0.16 -7.88 1.24
C GLN A 104 0.62 -6.89 2.31
N SER A 105 1.84 -7.06 2.80
CA SER A 105 2.45 -6.09 3.70
C SER A 105 2.75 -4.79 2.93
N PRO A 106 2.36 -3.62 3.44
CA PRO A 106 2.76 -2.36 2.84
C PRO A 106 4.27 -2.16 2.99
N THR A 107 4.86 -1.40 2.08
CA THR A 107 6.27 -1.02 2.20
C THR A 107 6.44 0.07 3.26
N GLU A 108 7.62 0.15 3.90
CA GLU A 108 7.90 1.19 4.91
C GLU A 108 7.68 2.60 4.36
N LYS A 109 8.02 2.81 3.08
CA LYS A 109 7.83 4.08 2.37
C LYS A 109 6.36 4.43 2.21
N GLU A 110 5.51 3.47 1.84
CA GLU A 110 4.06 3.68 1.74
C GLU A 110 3.48 4.06 3.10
N VAL A 111 3.81 3.29 4.15
CA VAL A 111 3.32 3.56 5.51
C VAL A 111 3.72 4.97 5.95
N PHE A 112 4.98 5.36 5.72
CA PHE A 112 5.47 6.68 6.07
C PHE A 112 4.76 7.79 5.28
N SER A 113 4.67 7.64 3.95
CA SER A 113 4.04 8.63 3.05
C SER A 113 2.57 8.86 3.40
N THR A 114 1.80 7.79 3.62
CA THR A 114 0.39 7.88 4.01
C THR A 114 0.24 8.58 5.36
N ARG A 115 1.05 8.21 6.36
CA ARG A 115 0.97 8.86 7.69
C ARG A 115 1.35 10.34 7.63
N TYR A 116 2.42 10.67 6.91
CA TYR A 116 2.87 12.05 6.72
C TYR A 116 1.79 12.92 6.08
N THR A 117 1.17 12.42 5.00
CA THR A 117 0.10 13.11 4.29
C THR A 117 -1.12 13.32 5.19
N ASN A 118 -1.51 12.29 5.96
CA ASN A 118 -2.65 12.39 6.89
C ASN A 118 -2.42 13.43 7.99
N ILE A 119 -1.19 13.54 8.50
CA ILE A 119 -0.82 14.56 9.48
C ILE A 119 -0.96 15.96 8.86
N LEU A 120 -0.36 16.18 7.69
CA LEU A 120 -0.46 17.48 7.00
C LEU A 120 -1.90 17.86 6.66
N PHE A 121 -2.69 16.91 6.19
CA PHE A 121 -4.10 17.14 5.89
C PHE A 121 -4.89 17.51 7.16
N SER A 122 -4.64 16.81 8.27
CA SER A 122 -5.28 17.10 9.55
C SER A 122 -4.87 18.47 10.10
N MET A 123 -3.60 18.88 9.92
CA MET A 123 -3.11 20.21 10.27
C MET A 123 -3.75 21.29 9.39
N TYR A 124 -3.82 21.06 8.09
CA TYR A 124 -4.45 21.98 7.13
C TYR A 124 -5.92 22.22 7.49
N ASN A 125 -6.70 21.14 7.68
CA ASN A 125 -8.11 21.25 8.06
C ASN A 125 -8.29 21.96 9.42
N SER A 126 -7.40 21.70 10.38
CA SER A 126 -7.45 22.36 11.69
C SER A 126 -7.22 23.86 11.55
N LEU A 127 -6.23 24.28 10.76
CA LEU A 127 -5.95 25.69 10.49
C LEU A 127 -7.12 26.37 9.78
N GLU A 128 -7.71 25.73 8.77
CA GLU A 128 -8.86 26.27 8.04
C GLU A 128 -10.09 26.44 8.94
N SER A 129 -10.31 25.51 9.87
CA SER A 129 -11.40 25.58 10.84
C SER A 129 -11.20 26.62 11.97
N MET A 130 -10.06 27.30 12.04
CA MET A 130 -9.81 28.27 13.10
C MET A 130 -10.62 29.57 12.88
N PRO A 131 -11.39 30.03 13.89
CA PRO A 131 -12.34 31.14 13.74
C PRO A 131 -11.69 32.50 13.42
N PHE A 132 -10.40 32.67 13.68
CA PHE A 132 -9.69 33.91 13.35
C PHE A 132 -9.40 34.06 11.84
N LEU A 133 -9.27 32.96 11.10
CA LEU A 133 -9.12 33.00 9.64
C LEU A 133 -10.46 33.16 8.94
N GLU A 134 -11.51 32.55 9.49
CA GLU A 134 -12.89 32.72 9.00
C GLU A 134 -13.37 34.18 9.13
N THR A 135 -13.05 34.83 10.25
CA THR A 135 -13.33 36.26 10.47
C THR A 135 -12.49 37.19 9.59
N ALA A 136 -11.25 36.82 9.27
CA ALA A 136 -10.42 37.57 8.32
C ALA A 136 -10.99 37.51 6.88
N HIS A 137 -11.51 36.35 6.46
CA HIS A 137 -12.16 36.20 5.16
C HIS A 137 -13.43 37.08 5.05
N LEU A 138 -14.28 37.08 6.09
CA LEU A 138 -15.47 37.94 6.19
C LEU A 138 -15.13 39.45 6.20
N GLN A 139 -13.99 39.84 6.78
CA GLN A 139 -13.52 41.23 6.76
C GLN A 139 -13.02 41.66 5.37
N THR A 140 -12.37 40.77 4.62
CA THR A 140 -11.93 41.07 3.25
C THR A 140 -13.10 41.22 2.26
N GLU A 141 -14.19 40.46 2.43
CA GLU A 141 -15.41 40.65 1.64
C GLU A 141 -16.16 41.94 2.01
N LYS A 142 -16.28 42.27 3.31
CA LYS A 142 -16.89 43.53 3.75
C LYS A 142 -16.13 44.77 3.27
N LYS A 143 -14.81 44.71 3.15
CA LYS A 143 -13.99 45.83 2.63
C LYS A 143 -14.17 46.07 1.12
N LYS A 144 -14.48 45.04 0.33
CA LYS A 144 -14.78 45.20 -1.11
C LYS A 144 -16.13 45.88 -1.38
N ILE A 145 -17.08 45.79 -0.44
CA ILE A 145 -18.41 46.40 -0.58
C ILE A 145 -18.39 47.91 -0.21
N SER A 146 -17.45 48.36 0.62
CA SER A 146 -17.39 49.76 1.08
C SER A 146 -16.55 50.70 0.20
N THR A 147 -15.88 50.23 -0.86
CA THR A 147 -15.08 51.08 -1.76
C THR A 147 -15.89 51.76 -2.88
N GLY A 148 -17.23 51.67 -2.84
CA GLY A 148 -18.13 52.25 -3.84
C GLY A 148 -18.48 53.74 -3.68
N ARG A 149 -17.82 54.52 -2.80
CA ARG A 149 -18.21 55.94 -2.55
C ARG A 149 -17.09 56.98 -2.56
N VAL A 150 -15.87 56.66 -3.00
CA VAL A 150 -14.78 57.66 -3.10
C VAL A 150 -14.23 57.81 -4.54
N SER A 151 -14.98 57.35 -5.55
CA SER A 151 -14.61 57.52 -6.97
C SER A 151 -14.72 58.97 -7.49
N GLY A 152 -15.06 59.95 -6.65
CA GLY A 152 -15.36 61.32 -7.07
C GLY A 152 -14.27 62.39 -6.86
N LEU A 153 -13.11 62.08 -6.24
CA LEU A 153 -12.16 63.14 -5.83
C LEU A 153 -10.73 63.02 -6.38
N PHE A 154 -10.38 61.94 -7.09
CA PHE A 154 -9.02 61.76 -7.63
C PHE A 154 -8.87 61.99 -9.14
N ASN A 155 -9.92 62.44 -9.83
CA ASN A 155 -9.83 62.73 -11.27
C ASN A 155 -9.34 64.15 -11.61
N ALA A 156 -8.93 64.95 -10.62
CA ALA A 156 -8.48 66.33 -10.85
C ALA A 156 -6.97 66.47 -11.09
N TYR A 157 -6.17 65.41 -10.89
CA TYR A 157 -4.70 65.49 -10.99
C TYR A 157 -4.08 64.72 -12.17
N TYR A 158 -4.90 64.04 -12.99
CA TYR A 158 -4.38 63.23 -14.10
C TYR A 158 -4.45 63.93 -15.47
N THR A 159 -5.14 65.05 -15.59
CA THR A 159 -5.32 65.75 -16.88
C THR A 159 -4.23 66.76 -17.22
N ASP A 160 -3.30 67.07 -16.30
CA ASP A 160 -2.24 68.07 -16.53
C ASP A 160 -0.87 67.49 -16.93
N TYR A 161 -0.75 66.17 -17.09
CA TYR A 161 0.52 65.52 -17.48
C TYR A 161 0.52 64.87 -18.88
N MET A 162 -0.49 65.14 -19.70
CA MET A 162 -0.55 64.68 -21.09
C MET A 162 -0.86 65.83 -22.06
N ARG A 163 -0.02 66.86 -22.04
CA ARG A 163 0.11 67.84 -23.11
C ARG A 163 1.58 68.17 -23.38
#